data_AF-A0A9D9HIQ9-F1
#
_entry.id   AF-A0A9D9HIQ9-F1
#
_cell.length_a   1.000
_cell.length_b   1.000
_cell.length_c   1.000
_cell.angle_alpha   90.00
_cell.angle_beta   90.00
_cell.angle_gamma   90.00
#
_symmetry.space_group_name_H-M   'P 1'
#
loop_
_entity.id
_entity.type
_entity.pdbx_description
1 polymer ?
#
loop_
_entity_poly.entity_id
_entity_poly.type
_entity_poly.pdbx_seq_one_letter_code
_entity_poly.pdbx_strand_id
1 'polypeptide(L)'
;MNYSKIVKYISWALLIIGAVIGALGFIIGFGTNDAVAVDTLLYCGYAMAGIAVAAVVGLGIYASATVDPKKLLKSAAVLVAALAVIIVAYLVAPGADPVAYSGLPQSKSVLKLTDTILILTYVFCGATVLAVIVGAIVSGARNKK
;
A
#
# COMPACT_ATOMS: atom_id res chain seq x y z
N MET A 1 23.63 -16.45 -5.86
CA MET A 1 22.20 -16.67 -5.55
C MET A 1 21.37 -16.01 -6.65
N ASN A 2 20.42 -16.71 -7.26
CA ASN A 2 19.71 -16.18 -8.44
C ASN A 2 18.61 -15.20 -8.00
N TYR A 3 18.84 -13.90 -8.17
CA TYR A 3 17.94 -12.81 -7.75
C TYR A 3 16.50 -13.00 -8.28
N SER A 4 16.35 -13.48 -9.52
CA SER A 4 15.02 -13.70 -10.11
C SER A 4 14.20 -14.77 -9.38
N LYS A 5 14.84 -15.79 -8.81
CA LYS A 5 14.15 -16.83 -8.04
C LYS A 5 13.66 -16.28 -6.70
N ILE A 6 14.48 -15.50 -6.01
CA ILE A 6 14.12 -14.87 -4.73
C ILE A 6 12.93 -13.91 -4.92
N VAL A 7 13.00 -13.04 -5.92
CA VAL A 7 11.91 -12.10 -6.24
C VAL A 7 10.62 -12.86 -6.58
N LYS A 8 10.72 -13.96 -7.34
CA LYS A 8 9.55 -14.80 -7.67
C LYS A 8 8.91 -15.40 -6.42
N TYR A 9 9.69 -15.96 -5.50
CA TYR A 9 9.16 -16.56 -4.27
C TYR A 9 8.55 -15.51 -3.33
N ILE A 10 9.20 -14.36 -3.17
CA ILE A 10 8.66 -13.25 -2.37
C ILE A 10 7.34 -12.74 -2.98
N SER A 11 7.28 -12.60 -4.31
CA SER A 11 6.06 -12.16 -4.99
C SER A 11 4.91 -13.16 -4.83
N TRP A 12 5.20 -14.46 -4.92
CA TRP A 12 4.21 -15.52 -4.66
C TRP A 12 3.73 -15.51 -3.22
N ALA A 13 4.63 -15.34 -2.25
CA ALA A 13 4.27 -15.23 -0.84
C ALA A 13 3.35 -14.02 -0.58
N LEU A 14 3.69 -12.85 -1.12
CA LEU A 14 2.86 -11.64 -1.03
C LEU A 14 1.48 -11.83 -1.67
N LEU A 15 1.41 -12.49 -2.82
CA LEU A 15 0.14 -12.78 -3.48
C LEU A 15 -0.75 -13.70 -2.64
N ILE A 16 -0.18 -14.76 -2.06
CA ILE A 16 -0.92 -15.70 -1.21
C ILE A 16 -1.42 -14.98 0.04
N ILE A 17 -0.56 -14.19 0.70
CA ILE A 17 -0.96 -13.40 1.88
C ILE A 17 -2.10 -12.45 1.53
N GLY A 18 -2.00 -11.71 0.43
CA GLY A 18 -3.05 -10.81 -0.03
C GLY A 18 -4.37 -11.54 -0.33
N ALA A 19 -4.31 -12.68 -1.02
CA ALA A 19 -5.48 -13.49 -1.34
C ALA A 19 -6.15 -14.06 -0.08
N VAL A 20 -5.36 -14.53 0.90
CA VAL A 20 -5.86 -15.06 2.17
C VAL A 20 -6.52 -13.96 3.00
N ILE A 21 -5.91 -12.78 3.12
CA ILE A 21 -6.50 -11.64 3.84
C ILE A 21 -7.80 -11.19 3.16
N GLY A 22 -7.81 -11.10 1.82
CA GLY A 22 -9.02 -10.75 1.08
C GLY A 22 -10.15 -11.78 1.24
N ALA A 23 -9.82 -13.07 1.18
CA ALA A 23 -10.78 -14.16 1.38
C ALA A 23 -11.31 -14.19 2.83
N LEU A 24 -10.44 -14.00 3.83
CA LEU A 24 -10.86 -13.90 5.23
C LEU A 24 -11.77 -12.68 5.45
N GLY A 25 -11.43 -11.50 4.92
CA GLY A 25 -12.31 -10.33 4.99
C GLY A 25 -13.69 -10.58 4.38
N PHE A 26 -13.74 -11.34 3.27
CA PHE A 26 -15.00 -11.73 2.63
C PHE A 26 -15.81 -12.74 3.47
N ILE A 27 -15.15 -13.74 4.07
CA ILE A 27 -15.79 -14.81 4.86
C ILE A 27 -16.27 -14.32 6.24
N ILE A 28 -15.48 -13.49 6.93
CA ILE A 28 -15.75 -13.07 8.33
C ILE A 28 -16.81 -11.96 8.38
N GLY A 29 -17.11 -11.32 7.26
CA GLY A 29 -18.38 -10.61 7.09
C GLY A 29 -18.24 -9.15 6.71
N PHE A 30 -18.46 -8.88 5.42
CA PHE A 30 -19.14 -7.64 4.99
C PHE A 30 -20.68 -7.71 5.17
N GLY A 31 -21.19 -8.78 5.81
CA GLY A 31 -22.62 -9.10 5.92
C GLY A 31 -23.24 -8.91 7.31
N THR A 32 -22.45 -8.72 8.38
CA THR A 32 -22.95 -8.43 9.73
C THR A 32 -22.66 -6.96 10.06
N ASN A 33 -23.68 -6.23 10.52
CA ASN A 33 -23.59 -4.77 10.82
C ASN A 33 -22.87 -4.47 12.14
N ASP A 34 -21.99 -5.34 12.62
CA ASP A 34 -21.44 -5.27 13.97
C ASP A 34 -20.12 -4.49 14.05
N ALA A 35 -19.70 -3.82 12.96
CA ALA A 35 -18.45 -3.04 12.81
C ALA A 35 -17.12 -3.79 13.05
N VAL A 36 -17.12 -4.98 13.66
CA VAL A 36 -15.94 -5.79 14.00
C VAL A 36 -15.07 -6.12 12.79
N ALA A 37 -15.68 -6.46 11.66
CA ALA A 37 -14.94 -6.78 10.44
C ALA A 37 -14.22 -5.55 9.86
N VAL A 38 -14.84 -4.37 9.94
CA VAL A 38 -14.26 -3.10 9.49
C VAL A 38 -13.10 -2.69 10.39
N ASP A 39 -13.26 -2.80 11.71
CA ASP A 39 -12.19 -2.52 12.68
C ASP A 39 -10.97 -3.42 12.50
N THR A 40 -11.20 -4.72 12.24
CA THR A 40 -10.12 -5.68 11.95
C THR A 40 -9.36 -5.30 10.67
N LEU A 41 -10.10 -4.87 9.63
CA LEU A 41 -9.51 -4.42 8.37
C LEU A 41 -8.69 -3.14 8.54
N LEU A 42 -9.19 -2.18 9.33
CA LEU A 42 -8.46 -0.95 9.66
C LEU A 42 -7.16 -1.26 10.42
N TYR A 43 -7.20 -2.12 11.44
CA TYR A 43 -6.01 -2.53 12.17
C TYR A 43 -4.97 -3.21 11.27
N CYS A 44 -5.42 -4.07 10.35
CA CYS A 44 -4.57 -4.67 9.34
C CYS A 44 -3.95 -3.60 8.42
N GLY A 45 -4.76 -2.63 7.97
CA GLY A 45 -4.30 -1.48 7.18
C GLY A 45 -3.22 -0.65 7.88
N TYR A 46 -3.39 -0.37 9.18
CA TYR A 46 -2.37 0.32 9.98
C TYR A 46 -1.07 -0.49 10.10
N ALA A 47 -1.17 -1.79 10.34
CA ALA A 47 0.00 -2.67 10.40
C ALA A 47 0.75 -2.71 9.06
N MET A 48 0.02 -2.82 7.94
CA MET A 48 0.60 -2.80 6.60
C MET A 48 1.26 -1.45 6.27
N ALA A 49 0.63 -0.34 6.64
CA ALA A 49 1.21 1.00 6.48
C ALA A 49 2.52 1.14 7.27
N GLY A 50 2.55 0.67 8.53
CA GLY A 50 3.76 0.65 9.35
C GLY A 50 4.88 -0.19 8.74
N ILE A 51 4.57 -1.39 8.25
CA ILE A 51 5.53 -2.27 7.57
C ILE A 51 6.06 -1.61 6.30
N ALA A 52 5.20 -0.94 5.52
CA ALA A 52 5.59 -0.25 4.31
C ALA A 52 6.60 0.88 4.61
N VAL A 53 6.34 1.69 5.65
CA VAL A 53 7.28 2.73 6.09
C VAL A 53 8.62 2.13 6.51
N ALA A 54 8.59 1.06 7.33
CA ALA A 54 9.81 0.37 7.77
C ALA A 54 10.61 -0.19 6.59
N ALA A 55 9.94 -0.76 5.59
CA ALA A 55 10.56 -1.28 4.38
C ALA A 55 11.20 -0.16 3.53
N VAL A 56 10.51 0.97 3.35
CA VAL A 56 11.04 2.13 2.60
C VAL A 56 12.27 2.69 3.29
N VAL A 57 12.24 2.83 4.61
CA VAL A 57 13.40 3.32 5.39
C VAL A 57 14.56 2.33 5.30
N GLY A 58 14.31 1.04 5.53
CA GLY A 58 15.35 0.00 5.49
C GLY A 58 15.99 -0.13 4.11
N LEU A 59 15.18 -0.16 3.04
CA LEU A 59 15.66 -0.20 1.66
C LEU A 59 16.35 1.11 1.26
N GLY A 60 15.87 2.25 1.74
CA GLY A 60 16.48 3.56 1.50
C GLY A 60 17.89 3.65 2.08
N ILE A 61 18.06 3.21 3.34
CA ILE A 61 19.37 3.14 4.00
C ILE A 61 20.30 2.18 3.22
N TYR A 62 19.83 0.99 2.90
CA TYR A 62 20.62 0.01 2.14
C TYR A 62 21.03 0.54 0.76
N ALA A 63 20.10 1.17 0.03
CA ALA A 63 20.37 1.76 -1.28
C ALA A 63 21.37 2.93 -1.18
N SER A 64 21.28 3.74 -0.13
CA SER A 64 22.23 4.83 0.09
C SER A 64 23.66 4.37 0.36
N ALA A 65 23.83 3.17 0.94
CA ALA A 65 25.13 2.59 1.25
C ALA A 65 25.79 1.82 0.10
N THR A 66 25.03 1.40 -0.92
CA THR A 66 25.49 0.39 -1.89
C THR A 66 25.34 0.77 -3.37
N VAL A 67 24.67 1.89 -3.68
CA VAL A 67 24.24 2.22 -5.05
C VAL A 67 24.96 3.46 -5.58
N ASP A 68 25.34 3.43 -6.86
CA ASP A 68 25.91 4.58 -7.58
C ASP A 68 25.06 5.85 -7.43
N PRO A 69 25.68 7.05 -7.31
CA PRO A 69 24.97 8.31 -7.05
C PRO A 69 23.91 8.65 -8.11
N LYS A 70 24.11 8.25 -9.38
CA LYS A 70 23.14 8.44 -10.46
C LYS A 70 21.86 7.60 -10.29
N LYS A 71 21.97 6.40 -9.75
CA LYS A 71 20.82 5.52 -9.47
C LYS A 71 20.12 5.93 -8.16
N LEU A 72 20.90 6.41 -7.18
CA LEU A 72 20.39 7.03 -5.96
C LEU A 72 19.50 8.24 -6.25
N LEU A 73 19.89 9.10 -7.19
CA LEU A 73 19.08 10.25 -7.57
C LEU A 73 17.71 9.85 -8.16
N LYS A 74 17.67 8.76 -8.94
CA LYS A 74 16.41 8.22 -9.48
C LYS A 74 15.53 7.65 -8.37
N SER A 75 16.09 6.90 -7.42
CA SER A 75 15.30 6.38 -6.29
C SER A 75 14.82 7.50 -5.36
N ALA A 76 15.63 8.54 -5.15
CA ALA A 76 15.24 9.73 -4.42
C ALA A 76 14.07 10.46 -5.11
N ALA A 77 14.12 10.64 -6.43
CA ALA A 77 13.03 11.26 -7.18
C ALA A 77 11.70 10.50 -7.05
N VAL A 78 11.74 9.16 -7.07
CA VAL A 78 10.56 8.32 -6.82
C VAL A 78 10.03 8.50 -5.39
N LEU A 79 10.92 8.64 -4.41
CA LEU A 79 10.55 8.84 -3.01
C LEU A 79 9.90 10.22 -2.78
N VAL A 80 10.40 11.27 -3.43
CA VAL A 80 9.77 12.60 -3.44
C VAL A 80 8.40 12.56 -4.11
N ALA A 81 8.26 11.86 -5.23
CA ALA A 81 6.96 11.69 -5.89
C ALA A 81 5.95 10.96 -4.98
N ALA A 82 6.39 9.90 -4.28
CA ALA A 82 5.55 9.19 -3.32
C ALA A 82 5.12 10.09 -2.14
N LEU A 83 6.03 10.90 -1.60
CA LEU A 83 5.73 11.88 -0.55
C LEU A 83 4.70 12.91 -1.02
N ALA A 84 4.82 13.40 -2.26
CA ALA A 84 3.85 14.33 -2.82
C ALA A 84 2.44 13.72 -2.87
N VAL A 85 2.31 12.45 -3.27
CA VAL A 85 1.03 11.74 -3.27
C VAL A 85 0.45 11.59 -1.85
N ILE A 86 1.30 11.28 -0.86
CA ILE A 86 0.89 11.21 0.56
C ILE A 86 0.35 12.56 1.06
N ILE A 87 1.05 13.65 0.75
CA ILE A 87 0.64 14.99 1.17
C ILE A 87 -0.70 15.35 0.53
N VAL A 88 -0.87 15.10 -0.78
CA VAL A 88 -2.14 15.38 -1.47
C VAL A 88 -3.28 14.56 -0.86
N ALA A 89 -3.07 13.27 -0.58
CA ALA A 89 -4.08 12.44 0.06
C ALA A 89 -4.46 12.96 1.47
N TYR A 90 -3.48 13.43 2.25
CA TYR A 90 -3.72 14.00 3.57
C TYR A 90 -4.49 15.33 3.50
N LEU A 91 -4.24 16.15 2.47
CA LEU A 91 -4.96 17.41 2.27
C LEU A 91 -6.42 17.18 1.86
N VAL A 92 -6.69 16.13 1.08
CA VAL A 92 -8.05 15.77 0.61
C VAL A 92 -8.82 14.97 1.67
N ALA A 93 -8.14 14.34 2.63
CA ALA A 93 -8.76 13.54 3.69
C ALA A 93 -9.73 14.39 4.55
N PRO A 94 -11.04 14.04 4.57
CA PRO A 94 -12.06 14.84 5.24
C PRO A 94 -11.98 14.77 6.78
N GLY A 95 -11.47 13.67 7.35
CA GLY A 95 -11.47 13.44 8.79
C GLY A 95 -12.90 13.36 9.34
N ALA A 96 -13.80 12.77 8.56
CA ALA A 96 -15.22 12.69 8.89
C ALA A 96 -15.47 11.64 9.99
N ASP A 97 -16.48 11.88 10.82
CA ASP A 97 -16.86 10.91 11.85
C ASP A 97 -17.34 9.61 11.20
N PRO A 98 -16.86 8.43 11.66
CA PRO A 98 -17.25 7.17 11.09
C PRO A 98 -18.75 6.92 11.26
N VAL A 99 -19.45 6.71 10.15
CA VAL A 99 -20.87 6.39 10.13
C VAL A 99 -21.11 5.07 10.85
N ALA A 100 -22.09 5.05 11.77
CA ALA A 100 -22.47 3.87 12.59
C ALA A 100 -21.40 3.36 13.59
N TYR A 101 -20.44 4.20 14.00
CA TYR A 101 -19.48 3.82 15.05
C TYR A 101 -20.02 4.10 16.45
N SER A 102 -20.21 3.03 17.23
CA SER A 102 -20.73 3.07 18.61
C SER A 102 -19.63 3.07 19.69
N GLY A 103 -18.36 3.21 19.29
CA GLY A 103 -17.20 3.12 20.18
C GLY A 103 -16.80 4.47 20.82
N LEU A 104 -15.65 4.47 21.50
CA LEU A 104 -15.10 5.67 22.14
C LEU A 104 -14.78 6.76 21.11
N PRO A 105 -15.14 8.03 21.36
CA PRO A 105 -14.88 9.12 20.44
C PRO A 105 -13.38 9.21 20.13
N GLN A 106 -13.03 9.14 18.85
CA GLN A 106 -11.67 9.23 18.37
C GLN A 106 -11.28 10.68 18.12
N SER A 107 -9.98 11.00 18.28
CA SER A 107 -9.47 12.33 17.92
C SER A 107 -9.61 12.57 16.41
N LYS A 108 -9.98 13.79 16.01
CA LYS A 108 -10.02 14.22 14.59
C LYS A 108 -8.71 13.94 13.84
N SER A 109 -7.58 13.93 14.54
CA SER A 109 -6.28 13.61 13.93
C SER A 109 -6.17 12.13 13.53
N VAL A 110 -6.80 11.23 14.28
CA VAL A 110 -6.80 9.79 13.97
C VAL A 110 -7.71 9.53 12.79
N LEU A 111 -8.94 10.07 12.78
CA LEU A 111 -9.88 9.98 11.66
C LEU A 111 -9.27 10.47 10.35
N LYS A 112 -8.61 11.63 10.38
CA LYS A 112 -7.97 12.19 9.18
C LYS A 112 -6.85 11.29 8.66
N LEU A 113 -6.09 10.66 9.56
CA LEU A 113 -5.05 9.72 9.20
C LEU A 113 -5.63 8.42 8.62
N THR A 114 -6.74 7.92 9.17
CA THR A 114 -7.50 6.79 8.61
C THR A 114 -7.94 7.08 7.18
N ASP A 115 -8.60 8.21 6.95
CA ASP A 115 -9.07 8.63 5.64
C ASP A 115 -7.92 8.77 4.64
N THR A 116 -6.78 9.29 5.09
CA THR A 116 -5.56 9.41 4.28
C THR A 116 -5.07 8.04 3.83
N ILE A 117 -4.95 7.08 4.76
CA ILE A 117 -4.50 5.71 4.46
C ILE A 117 -5.48 5.02 3.49
N LEU A 118 -6.79 5.26 3.67
CA LEU A 118 -7.81 4.69 2.82
C LEU A 118 -7.73 5.23 1.38
N ILE A 119 -7.62 6.55 1.22
CA ILE A 119 -7.39 7.21 -0.07
C ILE A 119 -6.11 6.68 -0.73
N LEU A 120 -5.02 6.58 0.03
CA LEU A 120 -3.75 6.05 -0.46
C LEU A 120 -3.90 4.61 -0.98
N THR A 121 -4.63 3.79 -0.24
CA THR A 121 -4.88 2.39 -0.60
C THR A 121 -5.64 2.30 -1.92
N TYR A 122 -6.67 3.13 -2.12
CA TYR A 122 -7.41 3.16 -3.39
C TYR A 122 -6.56 3.65 -4.57
N VAL A 123 -5.79 4.72 -4.37
CA VAL A 123 -4.90 5.26 -5.40
C VAL A 123 -3.84 4.23 -5.80
N PHE A 124 -3.18 3.59 -4.82
CA PHE A 124 -2.18 2.57 -5.11
C PHE A 124 -2.77 1.30 -5.70
N CYS A 125 -3.97 0.88 -5.28
CA CYS A 125 -4.65 -0.26 -5.89
C CYS A 125 -4.92 0.01 -7.38
N GLY A 126 -5.52 1.18 -7.70
CA GLY A 126 -5.76 1.59 -9.08
C GLY A 126 -4.46 1.71 -9.90
N ALA A 127 -3.43 2.36 -9.35
CA ALA A 127 -2.13 2.49 -10.00
C ALA A 127 -1.47 1.12 -10.25
N THR A 128 -1.63 0.17 -9.33
CA THR A 128 -1.08 -1.19 -9.47
C THR A 128 -1.75 -1.94 -10.60
N VAL A 129 -3.09 -1.88 -10.70
CA VAL A 129 -3.83 -2.48 -11.82
C VAL A 129 -3.38 -1.89 -13.15
N LEU A 130 -3.28 -0.56 -13.25
CA LEU A 130 -2.79 0.12 -14.45
C LEU A 130 -1.36 -0.28 -14.79
N ALA A 131 -0.47 -0.34 -13.80
CA ALA A 131 0.94 -0.71 -14.00
C ALA A 131 1.08 -2.15 -14.53
N VAL A 132 0.26 -3.09 -14.04
CA VAL A 132 0.24 -4.48 -14.55
C VAL A 132 -0.21 -4.51 -16.01
N ILE A 133 -1.28 -3.81 -16.36
CA ILE A 133 -1.81 -3.75 -17.73
C ILE A 133 -0.76 -3.14 -18.68
N VAL A 134 -0.23 -1.97 -18.34
CA VAL A 134 0.79 -1.28 -19.14
C VAL A 134 2.05 -2.13 -19.26
N GLY A 135 2.49 -2.75 -18.17
CA GLY A 135 3.64 -3.65 -18.16
C GLY A 135 3.46 -4.85 -19.09
N ALA A 136 2.28 -5.46 -19.11
CA ALA A 136 1.95 -6.56 -20.01
C ALA A 136 1.99 -6.12 -21.49
N ILE A 137 1.40 -4.96 -21.82
CA ILE A 137 1.41 -4.40 -23.17
C ILE A 137 2.83 -4.11 -23.65
N VAL A 138 3.63 -3.41 -22.84
CA VAL A 138 5.02 -3.04 -23.19
C VAL A 138 5.89 -4.27 -23.35
N SER A 139 5.74 -5.28 -22.47
CA SER A 139 6.48 -6.54 -22.58
C SER A 139 6.10 -7.31 -23.85
N GLY A 140 4.81 -7.36 -24.18
CA GLY A 140 4.32 -7.99 -25.41
C GLY A 140 4.84 -7.29 -26.67
N ALA A 141 4.89 -5.96 -26.66
CA ALA A 141 5.43 -5.18 -27.79
C ALA A 141 6.95 -5.37 -27.97
N ARG A 142 7.70 -5.50 -26.86
CA ARG A 142 9.15 -5.74 -26.89
C ARG A 142 9.53 -7.14 -27.32
N ASN A 143 8.77 -8.17 -26.95
CA ASN A 143 9.02 -9.55 -27.36
C ASN A 143 8.70 -9.85 -28.83
N LYS A 144 8.09 -8.89 -29.55
CA LYS A 144 7.83 -8.99 -31.00
C LYS A 144 8.96 -8.39 -31.86
N LYS A 145 9.97 -7.76 -31.25
CA LYS A 145 11.23 -7.36 -31.90
C LYS A 145 12.32 -8.35 -31.55
#